data_AF-A0A968D094-F1
#
_entry.id   AF-A0A968D094-F1
#
_cell.length_a   1.000
_cell.length_b   1.000
_cell.length_c   1.000
_cell.angle_alpha   90.00
_cell.angle_beta   90.00
_cell.angle_gamma   90.00
#
_symmetry.space_group_name_H-M   'P 1'
#
loop_
_entity.id
_entity.type
_entity.pdbx_description
1 polymer ?
#
loop_
_entity_poly.entity_id
_entity_poly.type
_entity_poly.pdbx_seq_one_letter_code
_entity_poly.pdbx_strand_id
1 'polypeptide(L)'
;MASIKMIPEEEAGGKVKEIYREIKKTLGIDFVPNMYKAMAPNPAYLEANWNKIKTVMNGSGKLDSLTKEIIAVAVSAVMGCEY
;
A
#
# COMPACT_ATOMS: atom_id res chain seq x y z
N MET A 1 9.52 -13.33 -4.98
CA MET A 1 10.39 -12.81 -3.90
C MET A 1 10.84 -11.39 -4.24
N ALA A 2 11.00 -10.51 -3.26
CA ALA A 2 11.37 -9.12 -3.51
C ALA A 2 12.87 -8.98 -3.84
N SER A 3 13.20 -8.25 -4.91
CA SER A 3 14.59 -7.90 -5.26
C SER A 3 15.16 -6.77 -4.41
N ILE A 4 14.31 -6.09 -3.63
CA ILE A 4 14.65 -4.96 -2.77
C ILE A 4 14.55 -5.42 -1.32
N LYS A 5 15.51 -5.00 -0.48
CA LYS A 5 15.46 -5.25 0.97
C LYS A 5 14.26 -4.52 1.56
N MET A 6 13.33 -5.29 2.10
CA MET A 6 12.17 -4.76 2.82
C MET A 6 12.59 -4.22 4.19
N ILE A 7 11.89 -3.19 4.66
CA ILE A 7 12.01 -2.72 6.05
C ILE A 7 10.87 -3.34 6.86
N PRO A 8 11.13 -4.27 7.79
CA PRO A 8 10.11 -4.81 8.68
C PRO A 8 9.62 -3.74 9.66
N GLU A 9 8.43 -3.95 10.22
CA GLU A 9 7.78 -2.96 11.09
C GLU A 9 8.60 -2.61 12.35
N GLU A 10 9.36 -3.59 12.87
CA GLU A 10 10.24 -3.44 14.03
C GLU A 10 11.45 -2.53 13.73
N GLU A 11 11.92 -2.52 12.49
CA GLU A 11 13.06 -1.71 12.04
C GLU A 11 12.63 -0.32 11.51
N ALA A 12 11.32 -0.07 11.40
CA ALA A 12 10.78 1.18 10.88
C ALA A 12 10.99 2.34 11.86
N GLY A 13 11.78 3.34 11.45
CA GLY A 13 11.99 4.60 12.15
C GLY A 13 11.39 5.80 11.42
N GLY A 14 11.29 6.94 12.13
CA GLY A 14 10.86 8.24 11.58
C GLY A 14 9.60 8.16 10.72
N LYS A 15 9.67 8.76 9.53
CA LYS A 15 8.55 8.87 8.59
C LYS A 15 7.97 7.54 8.13
N VAL A 16 8.81 6.50 7.99
CA VAL A 16 8.33 5.15 7.60
C VAL A 16 7.38 4.59 8.66
N LYS A 17 7.73 4.75 9.95
CA LYS A 17 6.90 4.28 11.07
C LYS A 17 5.55 4.98 11.13
N GLU A 18 5.52 6.28 10.83
CA GLU A 18 4.30 7.08 10.78
C GLU A 18 3.37 6.60 9.66
N ILE A 19 3.92 6.42 8.46
CA ILE A 19 3.15 5.91 7.31
C ILE A 19 2.63 4.49 7.59
N TYR A 20 3.43 3.63 8.21
CA TYR A 20 3.01 2.27 8.58
C TYR A 20 1.84 2.27 9.56
N ARG A 21 1.87 3.14 10.57
CA ARG A 21 0.74 3.31 11.50
C ARG A 21 -0.51 3.79 10.78
N GLU A 22 -0.34 4.72 9.84
CA GLU A 22 -1.46 5.20 9.03
C GLU A 22 -2.05 4.09 8.15
N ILE A 23 -1.21 3.30 7.45
CA ILE A 23 -1.64 2.16 6.64
C ILE A 23 -2.50 1.21 7.46
N LYS A 24 -2.03 0.81 8.65
CA LYS A 24 -2.77 -0.09 9.54
C LYS A 24 -4.11 0.49 9.97
N LYS A 25 -4.12 1.77 10.36
CA LYS A 25 -5.35 2.47 10.77
C LYS A 25 -6.35 2.60 9.61
N THR A 26 -5.88 2.95 8.41
CA THR A 26 -6.74 3.19 7.25
C THR A 26 -7.31 1.90 6.67
N LEU A 27 -6.53 0.83 6.65
CA LEU A 27 -6.96 -0.47 6.12
C LEU A 27 -7.61 -1.37 7.16
N GLY A 28 -7.54 -1.02 8.45
CA GLY A 28 -8.12 -1.83 9.53
C GLY A 28 -7.39 -3.16 9.76
N ILE A 29 -6.10 -3.21 9.44
CA ILE A 29 -5.25 -4.41 9.55
C ILE A 29 -4.16 -4.22 10.60
N ASP A 30 -3.68 -5.30 11.20
CA ASP A 30 -2.66 -5.31 12.24
C ASP A 30 -1.21 -5.42 11.71
N PHE A 31 -1.06 -5.74 10.42
CA PHE A 31 0.22 -5.85 9.72
C PHE A 31 0.35 -4.86 8.56
N VAL A 32 1.58 -4.56 8.15
CA VAL A 32 1.84 -3.78 6.92
C VAL A 32 2.11 -4.72 5.74
N PRO A 33 1.38 -4.60 4.60
CA PRO A 33 1.62 -5.41 3.41
C PRO A 33 3.05 -5.30 2.86
N ASN A 34 3.58 -6.39 2.31
CA ASN A 34 4.98 -6.46 1.84
C ASN A 34 5.28 -5.44 0.74
N MET A 35 4.30 -5.06 -0.08
CA MET A 35 4.44 -4.00 -1.08
C MET A 35 4.92 -2.68 -0.45
N TYR A 36 4.35 -2.25 0.67
CA TYR A 36 4.77 -1.04 1.38
C TYR A 36 6.10 -1.25 2.13
N LYS A 37 6.37 -2.48 2.59
CA LYS A 37 7.67 -2.85 3.18
C LYS A 37 8.82 -2.74 2.18
N ALA A 38 8.58 -3.09 0.92
CA ALA A 38 9.55 -2.96 -0.16
C ALA A 38 9.77 -1.49 -0.60
N MET A 39 8.78 -0.61 -0.42
CA MET A 39 8.89 0.82 -0.76
C MET A 39 9.61 1.64 0.31
N ALA A 40 9.62 1.16 1.55
CA ALA A 40 10.13 1.89 2.71
C ALA A 40 11.61 2.32 2.69
N PRO A 41 12.54 1.67 1.98
CA PRO A 41 13.89 2.20 1.79
C PRO A 41 13.92 3.60 1.16
N ASN A 42 12.86 4.01 0.46
CA ASN A 42 12.66 5.37 -0.02
C ASN A 42 11.37 5.96 0.59
N PRO A 43 11.46 6.68 1.74
CA PRO A 43 10.28 7.20 2.43
C PRO A 43 9.43 8.16 1.61
N ALA A 44 10.05 8.95 0.72
CA ALA A 44 9.34 9.86 -0.17
C ALA A 44 8.51 9.08 -1.22
N TYR A 45 9.07 7.99 -1.75
CA TYR A 45 8.34 7.11 -2.67
C TYR A 45 7.20 6.36 -1.97
N LEU A 46 7.44 5.85 -0.77
CA LEU A 46 6.41 5.20 0.05
C LEU A 46 5.24 6.16 0.32
N GLU A 47 5.52 7.39 0.75
CA GLU A 47 4.49 8.40 1.01
C GLU A 47 3.69 8.76 -0.25
N ALA A 48 4.38 9.00 -1.37
CA ALA A 48 3.72 9.36 -2.62
C ALA A 48 2.75 8.25 -3.09
N ASN A 49 3.17 6.99 -3.02
CA ASN A 49 2.31 5.87 -3.39
C ASN A 49 1.16 5.65 -2.41
N TRP A 50 1.42 5.78 -1.11
CA TRP A 50 0.38 5.64 -0.11
C TRP A 50 -0.69 6.73 -0.25
N ASN A 51 -0.30 7.98 -0.46
CA ASN A 51 -1.22 9.07 -0.71
C ASN A 51 -2.03 8.84 -2.00
N LYS A 52 -1.38 8.37 -3.08
CA LYS A 52 -2.07 8.00 -4.32
C LYS A 52 -3.15 6.94 -4.08
N ILE A 53 -2.81 5.85 -3.39
CA ILE A 53 -3.76 4.76 -3.12
C ILE A 53 -4.92 5.25 -2.27
N LYS A 54 -4.65 6.01 -1.19
CA LYS A 54 -5.71 6.62 -0.37
C LYS A 54 -6.66 7.47 -1.21
N THR A 55 -6.12 8.34 -2.06
CA THR A 55 -6.93 9.22 -2.92
C THR A 55 -7.76 8.43 -3.91
N VAL A 56 -7.19 7.41 -4.55
CA VAL A 56 -7.88 6.64 -5.60
C VAL A 56 -8.92 5.69 -4.99
N MET A 57 -8.54 4.91 -3.97
CA MET A 57 -9.39 3.87 -3.40
C MET A 57 -10.42 4.45 -2.43
N ASN A 58 -9.99 5.30 -1.49
CA ASN A 58 -10.84 5.81 -0.40
C ASN A 58 -11.45 7.20 -0.72
N GLY A 59 -11.03 7.84 -1.81
CA GLY A 59 -11.62 9.10 -2.25
C GLY A 59 -13.03 8.94 -2.78
N SER A 60 -13.83 9.99 -2.62
CA SER A 60 -15.16 10.09 -3.23
C SER A 60 -15.05 10.11 -4.76
N GLY A 61 -16.01 9.48 -5.43
CA GLY A 61 -16.02 9.38 -6.88
C GLY A 61 -17.28 8.73 -7.42
N LYS A 62 -17.31 8.50 -8.73
CA LYS A 62 -18.45 7.86 -9.41
C LYS A 62 -18.56 6.36 -9.14
N LEU A 63 -17.46 5.74 -8.72
CA LEU A 63 -17.39 4.30 -8.41
C LEU A 63 -17.35 4.13 -6.90
N ASP A 64 -18.16 3.21 -6.39
CA ASP A 64 -18.09 2.75 -5.02
C ASP A 64 -16.81 1.93 -4.77
N SER A 65 -16.47 1.71 -3.50
CA SER A 65 -15.23 1.03 -3.10
C SER A 65 -15.16 -0.41 -3.62
N LEU A 66 -16.27 -1.16 -3.59
CA LEU A 66 -16.30 -2.54 -4.04
C LEU A 66 -16.00 -2.63 -5.53
N THR A 67 -16.60 -1.75 -6.34
CA THR A 67 -16.32 -1.69 -7.78
C THR A 67 -14.85 -1.38 -8.06
N LYS A 68 -14.23 -0.47 -7.31
CA LYS A 68 -12.80 -0.16 -7.46
C LYS A 68 -11.92 -1.37 -7.14
N GLU A 69 -12.24 -2.11 -6.09
CA GLU A 69 -11.50 -3.32 -5.70
C GLU A 69 -11.64 -4.43 -6.75
N ILE A 70 -12.84 -4.67 -7.27
CA ILE A 70 -13.07 -5.64 -8.35
C ILE A 70 -12.21 -5.30 -9.58
N ILE A 71 -12.18 -4.03 -9.99
CA ILE A 71 -11.33 -3.58 -11.10
C ILE A 71 -9.85 -3.82 -10.80
N ALA A 72 -9.39 -3.48 -9.59
CA ALA A 72 -8.00 -3.67 -9.20
C ALA A 72 -7.58 -5.15 -9.26
N VAL A 73 -8.43 -6.06 -8.79
CA VAL A 73 -8.21 -7.51 -8.85
C VAL A 73 -8.23 -8.02 -10.29
N ALA A 74 -9.22 -7.62 -11.10
CA ALA A 74 -9.34 -8.05 -12.48
C ALA A 74 -8.13 -7.63 -13.33
N VAL A 75 -7.67 -6.39 -13.18
CA VAL A 75 -6.46 -5.90 -13.87
C VAL A 75 -5.23 -6.67 -13.40
N SER A 76 -5.10 -6.95 -12.10
CA SER A 76 -3.96 -7.72 -11.56
C SER A 76 -3.91 -9.14 -12.14
N ALA A 77 -5.07 -9.80 -12.27
CA ALA A 77 -5.18 -11.13 -12.87
C ALA A 77 -4.81 -11.12 -14.37
N VAL A 78 -5.31 -10.14 -15.13
CA VAL A 78 -4.99 -10.01 -16.56
C VAL A 78 -3.51 -9.71 -16.79
N MET A 79 -2.87 -8.96 -15.88
CA MET A 79 -1.45 -8.63 -15.95
C MET A 79 -0.53 -9.75 -15.42
N GLY A 80 -1.08 -10.87 -14.94
CA GLY A 80 -0.28 -11.98 -14.39
C GLY A 80 0.48 -11.60 -13.11
N CYS A 81 -0.07 -10.70 -12.29
CA CYS A 81 0.54 -10.35 -11.01
C CYS A 81 0.28 -11.48 -9.98
N GLU A 82 1.34 -12.17 -9.57
CA GLU A 82 1.26 -13.34 -8.65
C GLU A 82 1.48 -12.98 -7.17
N TYR A 83 1.53 -11.69 -6.84
CA TYR A 83 1.74 -11.23 -5.46
C TYR A 83 0.54 -11.49 -4.54
#